data_AF-A0A101WVE0-F1
#
_entry.id   AF-A0A101WVE0-F1
#
_cell.length_a   1.000
_cell.length_b   1.000
_cell.length_c   1.000
_cell.angle_alpha   90.00
_cell.angle_beta   90.00
_cell.angle_gamma   90.00
#
_symmetry.space_group_name_H-M   'P 1'
#
loop_
_entity.id
_entity.type
_entity.pdbx_description
1 polymer ?
#
loop_
_entity_poly.entity_id
_entity_poly.type
_entity_poly.pdbx_seq_one_letter_code
_entity_poly.pdbx_strand_id
1 'polypeptide(L)'
;MALVNSGFESDRPQILIPISLARRLDLWGRVLIEGGSQIFGTVAGLTRLYVLPSSIYVSIVEDDAEMKPLSLNAIISETERETLISDYLASLLGIAVEDFREGL
;
A
#
# COMPACT_ATOMS: atom_id res chain seq x y z
N MET A 1 3.87 7.93 -7.53
CA MET A 1 4.71 8.27 -6.37
C MET A 1 4.02 7.68 -5.15
N ALA A 2 4.72 6.84 -4.39
CA ALA A 2 4.22 6.25 -3.15
C ALA A 2 5.04 6.84 -2.00
N LEU A 3 4.38 7.12 -0.88
CA LEU A 3 5.02 7.57 0.34
C LEU A 3 5.24 6.39 1.27
N VAL A 4 6.44 6.32 1.82
CA VAL A 4 6.73 5.47 2.98
C VAL A 4 6.49 6.34 4.20
N ASN A 5 5.49 5.99 5.00
CA ASN A 5 5.21 6.68 6.25
C ASN A 5 5.38 5.72 7.44
N SER A 6 5.88 6.24 8.56
CA SER A 6 5.99 5.49 9.82
C SER A 6 4.65 5.24 10.52
N GLY A 7 3.56 5.79 10.01
CA GLY A 7 2.22 5.69 10.60
C GLY A 7 1.35 4.56 10.06
N PHE A 8 1.84 3.78 9.08
CA PHE A 8 1.11 2.62 8.54
C PHE A 8 1.72 1.31 9.04
N GLU A 9 1.53 1.05 10.33
CA GLU A 9 1.95 -0.20 10.98
C GLU A 9 1.02 -1.36 10.59
N SER A 10 1.60 -2.50 10.21
CA SER A 10 0.82 -3.71 9.91
C SER A 10 1.57 -4.99 10.26
N ASP A 11 0.83 -6.01 10.68
CA ASP A 11 1.35 -7.37 10.90
C ASP A 11 1.55 -8.18 9.61
N ARG A 12 1.18 -7.58 8.46
CA ARG A 12 1.25 -8.18 7.13
C ARG A 12 1.80 -7.14 6.13
N PRO A 13 2.41 -7.59 5.01
CA PRO A 13 2.80 -6.66 3.96
C PRO A 13 1.55 -6.07 3.31
N GLN A 14 1.42 -4.74 3.33
CA GLN A 14 0.25 -4.03 2.83
C GLN A 14 0.67 -2.80 2.03
N ILE A 15 -0.12 -2.51 1.00
CA ILE A 15 -0.06 -1.26 0.26
C ILE A 15 -1.47 -0.71 0.14
N LEU A 16 -1.62 0.54 0.55
CA LEU A 16 -2.86 1.30 0.44
C LEU A 16 -2.74 2.21 -0.77
N ILE A 17 -3.71 2.14 -1.67
CA ILE A 17 -3.80 2.98 -2.86
C ILE A 17 -5.03 3.88 -2.81
N PRO A 18 -4.94 5.12 -3.31
CA PRO A 18 -6.10 5.98 -3.45
C PRO A 18 -7.06 5.42 -4.51
N ILE A 19 -8.37 5.64 -4.34
CA ILE A 19 -9.39 5.18 -5.29
C ILE A 19 -9.14 5.67 -6.73
N SER A 20 -8.51 6.84 -6.88
CA SER A 20 -8.11 7.37 -8.18
C SER A 20 -7.11 6.45 -8.89
N LEU A 21 -6.12 5.91 -8.17
CA LEU A 21 -5.18 4.93 -8.71
C LEU A 21 -5.84 3.58 -8.92
N ALA A 22 -6.68 3.12 -7.99
CA ALA A 22 -7.41 1.87 -8.12
C ALA A 22 -8.30 1.83 -9.37
N ARG A 23 -8.92 2.97 -9.74
CA ARG A 23 -9.70 3.09 -10.98
C ARG A 23 -8.82 3.02 -12.22
N ARG A 24 -7.64 3.65 -12.20
CA ARG A 24 -6.69 3.61 -13.32
C ARG A 24 -6.09 2.22 -13.56
N LEU A 25 -6.05 1.38 -12.53
CA LEU A 25 -5.58 0.00 -12.56
C LEU A 25 -6.73 -1.02 -12.71
N ASP A 26 -7.96 -0.58 -12.96
CA ASP A 26 -9.17 -1.43 -13.04
C ASP A 26 -9.44 -2.30 -11.80
N LEU A 27 -8.87 -1.94 -10.65
CA LEU A 27 -9.05 -2.64 -9.38
C LEU A 27 -10.36 -2.27 -8.68
N TRP A 28 -10.87 -1.04 -8.91
CA TRP A 28 -12.09 -0.59 -8.25
C TRP A 28 -13.33 -1.37 -8.67
N GLY A 29 -13.46 -1.72 -9.96
CA GLY A 29 -14.56 -2.57 -10.40
C GLY A 29 -14.48 -3.97 -9.77
N ARG A 30 -13.27 -4.53 -9.71
CA ARG A 30 -13.01 -5.86 -9.15
C ARG A 30 -13.29 -5.92 -7.65
N VAL A 31 -12.88 -4.93 -6.87
CA VAL A 31 -13.10 -4.94 -5.41
C VAL A 31 -14.58 -4.94 -5.01
N LEU A 32 -15.45 -4.37 -5.85
CA LEU A 32 -16.90 -4.37 -5.62
C LEU A 32 -17.55 -5.74 -5.87
N ILE A 33 -16.88 -6.64 -6.58
CA ILE A 33 -17.40 -7.96 -6.97
C ILE A 33 -16.71 -9.08 -6.19
N GLU A 34 -15.38 -9.01 -6.10
CA GLU A 34 -14.49 -10.05 -5.55
C GLU A 34 -13.95 -9.71 -4.17
N GLY A 35 -14.00 -8.42 -3.79
CA GLY A 35 -13.40 -7.91 -2.57
C GLY A 35 -14.37 -7.76 -1.42
N GLY A 36 -13.95 -7.01 -0.40
CA GLY A 36 -14.79 -6.66 0.73
C GLY A 36 -14.29 -5.40 1.43
N SER A 37 -15.15 -4.77 2.24
CA SER A 37 -14.75 -3.61 3.05
C SER A 37 -14.45 -4.02 4.49
N GLN A 38 -13.41 -3.43 5.08
CA GLN A 38 -13.06 -3.59 6.49
C GLN A 38 -12.93 -2.21 7.14
N ILE A 39 -13.20 -2.13 8.44
CA ILE A 39 -13.00 -0.91 9.22
C ILE A 39 -11.63 -0.98 9.87
N PHE A 40 -10.82 0.04 9.62
CA PHE A 40 -9.49 0.20 10.19
C PHE A 40 -9.49 1.35 11.19
N GLY A 41 -8.76 1.18 12.29
CA GLY A 41 -8.46 2.26 13.21
C GLY A 41 -7.32 3.10 12.67
N THR A 42 -7.50 4.43 12.64
CA THR A 42 -6.44 5.39 12.34
C THR A 42 -6.34 6.42 13.46
N VAL A 43 -5.28 7.21 13.47
CA VAL A 43 -5.13 8.35 14.41
C VAL A 43 -6.30 9.35 14.28
N ALA A 44 -6.88 9.50 13.09
CA ALA A 44 -8.01 10.39 12.83
C ALA A 44 -9.38 9.75 13.11
N GLY A 45 -9.43 8.47 13.51
CA GLY A 45 -10.66 7.72 13.77
C GLY A 45 -10.82 6.48 12.88
N LEU A 46 -12.01 5.89 12.92
CA LEU A 46 -12.34 4.71 12.12
C LEU A 46 -12.50 5.08 10.65
N THR A 47 -11.85 4.34 9.76
CA THR A 47 -11.99 4.49 8.31
C THR A 47 -12.40 3.18 7.66
N ARG A 48 -13.23 3.26 6.61
CA ARG A 48 -13.58 2.10 5.79
C ARG A 48 -12.57 1.99 4.66
N LEU A 49 -11.89 0.85 4.59
CA LEU A 49 -11.02 0.50 3.47
C LEU A 49 -11.59 -0.70 2.73
N TYR A 50 -11.28 -0.82 1.45
CA TYR A 50 -11.66 -1.96 0.62
C TYR A 50 -10.46 -2.83 0.35
N VAL A 51 -10.63 -4.14 0.46
CA VAL A 51 -9.55 -5.12 0.32
C VAL A 51 -9.88 -6.02 -0.85
N LEU A 52 -8.97 -6.07 -1.83
CA LEU A 52 -8.99 -7.02 -2.93
C LEU A 52 -7.81 -7.99 -2.79
N PRO A 53 -8.04 -9.25 -2.39
CA PRO A 53 -6.96 -10.19 -2.11
C PRO A 53 -6.10 -10.55 -3.33
N SER A 54 -4.79 -10.71 -3.14
CA SER A 54 -3.82 -11.21 -4.14
C SER A 54 -4.00 -10.61 -5.55
N SER A 55 -4.18 -9.30 -5.62
CA SER A 55 -4.64 -8.62 -6.84
C SER A 55 -3.60 -7.72 -7.49
N ILE A 56 -2.47 -7.54 -6.82
CA ILE A 56 -1.38 -6.68 -7.28
C ILE A 56 -0.04 -7.36 -7.02
N TYR A 57 0.92 -7.03 -7.89
CA TYR A 57 2.32 -7.38 -7.73
C TYR A 57 3.12 -6.10 -7.48
N VAL A 58 3.99 -6.13 -6.49
CA VAL A 58 4.87 -5.00 -6.14
C VAL A 58 6.32 -5.46 -6.23
N SER A 59 7.15 -4.68 -6.92
CA SER A 59 8.60 -4.87 -6.99
C SER A 59 9.29 -3.51 -6.98
N ILE A 60 10.52 -3.49 -6.49
CA ILE A 60 11.44 -2.38 -6.76
C ILE A 60 11.98 -2.53 -8.18
N VAL A 61 12.13 -1.40 -8.85
CA VAL A 61 12.79 -1.32 -10.16
C VAL A 61 14.06 -0.50 -9.95
N GLU A 62 15.20 -1.18 -10.04
CA GLU A 62 16.54 -0.61 -9.98
C GLU A 62 17.33 -1.08 -11.20
N ASP A 63 18.25 -0.24 -11.68
CA ASP A 63 19.04 -0.56 -12.88
C ASP A 63 19.96 -1.78 -12.67
N ASP A 64 20.40 -2.00 -11.42
CA ASP A 64 21.44 -2.99 -11.08
C ASP A 64 20.91 -4.18 -10.26
N ALA A 65 19.61 -4.23 -9.97
CA ALA A 65 19.01 -5.30 -9.15
C ALA A 65 17.60 -5.67 -9.62
N GLU A 66 17.38 -6.97 -9.86
CA GLU A 66 16.05 -7.52 -10.10
C GLU A 66 15.45 -8.09 -8.81
N MET A 67 14.31 -7.54 -8.40
CA MET A 67 13.50 -8.09 -7.32
C MET A 67 12.36 -8.94 -7.88
N LYS A 68 12.17 -10.15 -7.33
CA LYS A 68 10.97 -10.95 -7.62
C LYS A 68 9.72 -10.20 -7.14
N PRO A 69 8.69 -10.01 -7.98
CA PRO A 69 7.48 -9.32 -7.56
C PRO A 69 6.77 -10.03 -6.41
N LEU A 70 6.38 -9.26 -5.39
CA LEU A 70 5.61 -9.71 -4.25
C LEU A 70 4.11 -9.61 -4.57
N SER A 71 3.39 -10.72 -4.43
CA SER A 71 1.93 -10.75 -4.56
C SER A 71 1.29 -10.24 -3.28
N LEU A 72 0.47 -9.20 -3.37
CA LEU A 72 -0.14 -8.53 -2.23
C LEU A 72 -1.64 -8.31 -2.43
N ASN A 73 -2.32 -8.00 -1.33
CA ASN A 73 -3.68 -7.48 -1.37
C ASN A 73 -3.64 -6.00 -1.74
N ALA A 74 -4.53 -5.55 -2.62
CA ALA A 74 -4.76 -4.13 -2.82
C ALA A 74 -5.71 -3.61 -1.73
N ILE A 75 -5.23 -2.66 -0.93
CA ILE A 75 -6.06 -1.93 0.02
C ILE A 75 -6.41 -0.59 -0.62
N ILE A 76 -7.70 -0.28 -0.73
CA ILE A 76 -8.19 0.90 -1.43
C ILE A 76 -8.84 1.84 -0.42
N SER A 77 -8.41 3.10 -0.44
CA SER A 77 -9.01 4.18 0.33
C SER A 77 -9.74 5.17 -0.58
N GLU A 78 -10.95 5.56 -0.19
CA GLU A 78 -11.70 6.61 -0.88
C GLU A 78 -11.25 8.02 -0.47
N THR A 79 -10.60 8.15 0.70
CA THR A 79 -10.22 9.43 1.28
C THR A 79 -8.75 9.77 1.08
N GLU A 80 -7.88 8.76 1.00
CA GLU A 80 -6.46 9.01 0.82
C GLU A 80 -6.13 9.47 -0.60
N ARG A 81 -5.13 10.34 -0.69
CA ARG A 81 -4.66 10.93 -1.94
C ARG A 81 -3.37 10.32 -2.45
N GLU A 82 -2.63 9.65 -1.58
CA GLU A 82 -1.30 9.11 -1.86
C GLU A 82 -1.27 7.62 -1.56
N THR A 83 -0.39 6.91 -2.27
CA THR A 83 -0.12 5.50 -1.99
C THR A 83 0.72 5.39 -0.73
N LEU A 84 0.32 4.55 0.22
CA LEU A 84 1.05 4.28 1.45
C LEU A 84 1.55 2.84 1.45
N ILE A 85 2.78 2.65 1.90
CA ILE A 85 3.43 1.34 2.06
C ILE A 85 3.55 1.06 3.55
N SER A 86 3.14 -0.12 4.01
CA SER A 86 3.31 -0.48 5.42
C SER A 86 4.77 -0.66 5.79
N ASP A 87 5.12 -0.45 7.06
CA ASP A 87 6.44 -0.71 7.61
C ASP A 87 6.95 -2.14 7.30
N TYR A 88 6.07 -3.12 7.40
CA TYR A 88 6.33 -4.51 7.04
C TYR A 88 6.72 -4.62 5.57
N LEU A 89 5.96 -4.00 4.66
CA LEU A 89 6.26 -4.06 3.23
C LEU A 89 7.54 -3.30 2.90
N ALA A 90 7.78 -2.14 3.51
CA ALA A 90 9.03 -1.40 3.35
C ALA A 90 10.25 -2.27 3.75
N SER A 91 10.15 -2.98 4.88
CA SER A 91 11.18 -3.92 5.34
C SER A 91 11.40 -5.07 4.36
N LEU A 92 10.34 -5.69 3.83
CA LEU A 92 10.46 -6.75 2.81
C LEU A 92 11.11 -6.26 1.51
N LEU A 93 10.82 -5.01 1.14
CA LEU A 93 11.40 -4.36 -0.02
C LEU A 93 12.84 -3.88 0.25
N GLY A 94 13.36 -3.99 1.48
CA GLY A 94 14.69 -3.48 1.82
C GLY A 94 14.78 -1.96 1.79
N ILE A 95 13.65 -1.26 1.88
CA ILE A 95 13.59 0.20 1.91
C ILE A 95 13.91 0.65 3.34
N ALA A 96 15.11 1.19 3.54
CA ALA A 96 15.50 1.84 4.79
C ALA A 96 15.26 3.35 4.67
N VAL A 97 14.57 3.94 5.65
CA VAL A 97 14.48 5.40 5.80
C VAL A 97 15.68 5.85 6.63
N GLU A 98 16.62 6.58 6.02
CA GLU A 98 17.88 6.94 6.69
C GLU A 98 17.69 8.03 7.78
N ASP A 99 16.91 9.09 7.53
CA ASP A 99 16.54 10.07 8.56
C ASP A 99 15.29 10.87 8.14
N PHE A 100 14.28 10.99 9.02
CA PHE A 100 13.03 11.70 8.76
C PHE A 100 13.16 13.24 8.76
N ARG A 101 14.28 13.79 9.23
CA ARG A 101 14.47 15.23 9.49
C ARG A 101 15.73 15.82 8.87
N GLU A 102 16.86 15.11 8.89
CA GLU A 102 18.15 15.69 8.46
C GLU A 102 18.78 15.01 7.23
N GLY A 103 18.43 13.75 6.92
CA GLY A 103 19.05 12.97 5.83
C GLY A 103 20.57 12.76 5.99
N LEU A 104 21.16 11.86 5.21
CA LEU A 104 22.55 11.98 4.81
C LEU A 104 22.60 12.56 3.39
#